data_AF-A0A369QIF8-F1
#
_entry.id   AF-A0A369QIF8-F1
#
_cell.length_a   1.000
_cell.length_b   1.000
_cell.length_c   1.000
_cell.angle_alpha   90.00
_cell.angle_beta   90.00
_cell.angle_gamma   90.00
#
_symmetry.space_group_name_H-M   'P 1'
#
loop_
_entity.id
_entity.type
_entity.pdbx_description
1 polymer ?
#
loop_
_entity_poly.entity_id
_entity_poly.type
_entity_poly.pdbx_seq_one_letter_code
_entity_poly.pdbx_strand_id
1 'polypeptide(L)'
;MKKSLRSLHLLFVLLLTFTQLSFGEGSKQLTPGQSGSVLTDPTNDKAGYLSHDANLPANTGVAPSSLSFLKPSGFSRNGVTYSKDHRLYIRVKAGEILYYGVHRTTHDQGTGNQAALTITMHRTTTGGIDDASYSVATTLTNNTASTRGMLLNTPQNGVIVNTAQALVGPNRGSITTGYTPLSITNNTATDYDYYVEFTQVGEANLSDEQRFSVYDLWDFTVTDASGVEKPGRMRSKLWSFSAGGTTNVFSKTFNMFPLIPSLDEAGKYFVKKIELAGIAPQNYFRFVTNSTGTTLGTTNEDKRKSQTSQSDFPEFFSFVNNPDPAIWLSAATPTFSVAINSTCNTSNGAGKSTFTVNSSHRSTFIALINLNGQAGYQPGTTDVLIEQTGLSGSRTVEWNGLNGLNQPVANNTAITYTFRNGAAPIHFPVWDAEVNNGFRVEDVRPVASATAYNSLLFWDDSNLSTTFFRLRRRNYLVLHRLQRIRRACITGAALLLRPLTITPAI
;
A
#
# COMPACT_ATOMS: atom_id res chain seq x y z
N MET A 1 -24.08 23.24 -47.17
CA MET A 1 -24.08 23.05 -45.70
C MET A 1 -23.61 21.63 -45.29
N LYS A 2 -22.37 21.21 -45.59
CA LYS A 2 -21.85 19.88 -45.17
C LYS A 2 -20.37 19.89 -44.74
N LYS A 3 -19.81 21.04 -44.37
CA LYS A 3 -18.38 21.17 -43.99
C LYS A 3 -18.11 21.71 -42.58
N SER A 4 -19.10 22.06 -41.76
CA SER A 4 -18.84 22.64 -40.42
C SER A 4 -18.98 21.66 -39.24
N LEU A 5 -19.40 20.41 -39.45
CA LEU A 5 -19.63 19.49 -38.32
C LEU A 5 -18.38 18.70 -37.85
N ARG A 6 -17.29 18.67 -38.63
CA ARG A 6 -16.08 17.92 -38.26
C ARG A 6 -15.14 18.67 -37.30
N SER A 7 -15.22 20.00 -37.24
CA SER A 7 -14.39 20.79 -36.32
C SER A 7 -14.97 20.90 -34.90
N LEU A 8 -16.24 20.56 -34.70
CA LEU A 8 -16.88 20.64 -33.38
C LEU A 8 -16.65 19.39 -32.52
N HIS A 9 -16.37 18.23 -33.14
CA HIS A 9 -16.03 17.00 -32.40
C HIS A 9 -14.57 16.96 -31.93
N LEU A 10 -13.66 17.68 -32.60
CA LEU A 10 -12.27 17.78 -32.16
C LEU A 10 -12.10 18.73 -30.95
N LEU A 11 -13.01 19.69 -30.78
CA LEU A 11 -13.00 20.62 -29.64
C LEU A 11 -13.64 20.02 -28.37
N PHE A 12 -14.56 19.06 -28.52
CA PHE A 12 -15.22 18.41 -27.38
C PHE A 12 -14.39 17.26 -26.76
N VAL A 13 -13.45 16.68 -27.50
CA VAL A 13 -12.50 15.67 -26.97
C VAL A 13 -11.33 16.32 -26.22
N LEU A 14 -11.09 17.62 -26.40
CA LEU A 14 -10.04 18.36 -25.69
C LEU A 14 -10.51 18.99 -24.35
N LEU A 15 -11.81 18.93 -24.03
CA LEU A 15 -12.41 19.51 -22.82
C LEU A 15 -12.91 18.48 -21.80
N LEU A 16 -12.52 17.21 -21.97
CA LEU A 16 -12.48 16.24 -20.87
C LEU A 16 -11.11 16.30 -20.19
N THR A 17 -10.69 17.51 -19.82
CA THR A 17 -9.80 17.64 -18.66
C THR A 17 -10.63 17.16 -17.48
N PHE A 18 -10.45 15.88 -17.12
CA PHE A 18 -10.72 15.47 -15.76
C PHE A 18 -10.01 16.49 -14.89
N THR A 19 -10.78 17.36 -14.23
CA THR A 19 -10.32 18.04 -13.03
C THR A 19 -10.10 16.92 -12.03
N GLN A 20 -8.97 16.24 -12.17
CA GLN A 20 -8.35 15.53 -11.07
C GLN A 20 -8.22 16.63 -10.03
N LEU A 21 -9.14 16.63 -9.06
CA LEU A 21 -8.98 17.41 -7.85
C LEU A 21 -7.65 16.92 -7.30
N SER A 22 -6.60 17.69 -7.56
CA SER A 22 -5.26 17.41 -7.09
C SER A 22 -5.29 17.71 -5.61
N PHE A 23 -5.73 16.73 -4.84
CA PHE A 23 -5.67 16.80 -3.40
C PHE A 23 -4.17 16.71 -3.01
N GLY A 24 -3.59 17.76 -2.42
CA GLY A 24 -2.25 17.80 -1.80
C GLY A 24 -1.96 16.76 -0.72
N GLU A 25 -0.77 16.77 -0.12
CA GLU A 25 -0.26 15.63 0.67
C GLU A 25 -0.87 15.50 2.07
N GLY A 26 -1.52 14.37 2.37
CA GLY A 26 -1.84 14.04 3.77
C GLY A 26 -3.04 13.12 4.00
N SER A 27 -3.66 13.33 5.14
CA SER A 27 -4.89 12.69 5.61
C SER A 27 -6.07 12.88 4.67
N LYS A 28 -6.18 13.98 3.91
CA LYS A 28 -7.38 14.24 3.09
C LYS A 28 -7.69 13.16 2.05
N GLN A 29 -6.70 12.37 1.63
CA GLN A 29 -6.86 11.20 0.77
C GLN A 29 -7.35 9.96 1.51
N LEU A 30 -6.84 9.78 2.74
CA LEU A 30 -6.94 8.55 3.51
C LEU A 30 -8.08 8.60 4.52
N THR A 31 -8.34 9.77 5.08
CA THR A 31 -9.33 10.11 6.12
C THR A 31 -10.08 11.40 5.77
N PRO A 32 -10.79 11.46 4.63
CA PRO A 32 -11.51 12.66 4.22
C PRO A 32 -12.57 13.13 5.24
N GLY A 33 -13.12 12.22 6.06
CA GLY A 33 -13.95 12.57 7.22
C GLY A 33 -15.23 13.34 6.86
N GLN A 34 -15.84 12.98 5.72
CA GLN A 34 -16.99 13.70 5.15
C GLN A 34 -18.35 13.09 5.51
N SER A 35 -18.40 11.88 6.07
CA SER A 35 -19.63 11.15 6.36
C SER A 35 -20.03 11.26 7.83
N GLY A 36 -21.34 11.31 8.09
CA GLY A 36 -21.92 11.07 9.40
C GLY A 36 -22.09 9.59 9.73
N SER A 37 -21.95 8.69 8.74
CA SER A 37 -22.27 7.25 8.84
C SER A 37 -21.44 6.48 9.87
N VAL A 38 -21.98 5.33 10.27
CA VAL A 38 -21.36 4.36 11.17
C VAL A 38 -20.22 3.62 10.46
N LEU A 39 -19.25 3.14 11.23
CA LEU A 39 -17.91 2.69 10.83
C LEU A 39 -17.84 1.42 9.96
N THR A 40 -18.96 0.84 9.56
CA THR A 40 -19.04 -0.35 8.67
C THR A 40 -19.75 -0.07 7.34
N ASP A 41 -20.04 1.20 7.05
CA ASP A 41 -20.73 1.64 5.84
C ASP A 41 -19.82 1.48 4.58
N PRO A 42 -20.29 0.93 3.45
CA PRO A 42 -19.58 1.01 2.17
C PRO A 42 -19.32 2.45 1.68
N THR A 43 -19.99 3.46 2.24
CA THR A 43 -19.65 4.87 2.06
C THR A 43 -18.65 5.40 3.08
N ASN A 44 -18.10 4.56 3.97
CA ASN A 44 -17.17 4.93 5.03
C ASN A 44 -16.05 5.78 4.44
N ASP A 45 -16.00 7.03 4.84
CA ASP A 45 -14.96 7.98 4.47
C ASP A 45 -14.19 8.46 5.72
N LYS A 46 -14.41 7.75 6.84
CA LYS A 46 -13.73 7.93 8.13
C LYS A 46 -12.57 6.93 8.28
N ALA A 47 -11.63 7.33 9.13
CA ALA A 47 -10.58 6.54 9.77
C ALA A 47 -9.48 5.91 8.89
N GLY A 48 -8.27 5.92 9.45
CA GLY A 48 -7.01 5.86 8.74
C GLY A 48 -5.96 6.77 9.41
N TYR A 49 -5.76 6.58 10.70
CA TYR A 49 -4.95 7.48 11.52
C TYR A 49 -3.48 7.17 11.34
N LEU A 50 -2.66 8.22 11.20
CA LEU A 50 -1.21 8.09 11.27
C LEU A 50 -0.83 7.73 12.70
N SER A 51 -0.11 6.62 12.88
CA SER A 51 0.29 6.12 14.20
C SER A 51 1.77 6.36 14.43
N HIS A 52 2.09 7.21 15.40
CA HIS A 52 3.47 7.52 15.80
C HIS A 52 3.90 6.65 16.99
N ASP A 53 3.09 6.67 18.05
CA ASP A 53 3.28 5.85 19.24
C ASP A 53 2.07 4.94 19.40
N ALA A 54 2.31 3.64 19.43
CA ALA A 54 1.28 2.62 19.66
C ALA A 54 1.89 1.47 20.46
N ASN A 55 2.32 1.81 21.69
CA ASN A 55 3.01 0.90 22.57
C ASN A 55 2.04 0.20 23.52
N LEU A 56 2.34 -1.07 23.81
CA LEU A 56 1.74 -1.81 24.92
C LEU A 56 2.67 -1.78 26.13
N PRO A 57 2.15 -2.03 27.34
CA PRO A 57 2.97 -2.25 28.52
C PRO A 57 4.17 -3.16 28.23
N ALA A 58 5.37 -2.77 28.67
CA ALA A 58 6.62 -3.49 28.38
C ALA A 58 6.59 -4.98 28.77
N ASN A 59 5.81 -5.33 29.80
CA ASN A 59 5.66 -6.70 30.31
C ASN A 59 4.82 -7.62 29.40
N THR A 60 4.18 -7.10 28.35
CA THR A 60 3.45 -7.91 27.36
C THR A 60 4.38 -8.61 26.37
N GLY A 61 5.66 -8.20 26.29
CA GLY A 61 6.61 -8.74 25.31
C GLY A 61 6.29 -8.35 23.86
N VAL A 62 5.35 -7.41 23.65
CA VAL A 62 4.95 -6.94 22.33
C VAL A 62 5.79 -5.72 21.95
N ALA A 63 6.47 -5.80 20.80
CA ALA A 63 7.24 -4.69 20.26
C ALA A 63 6.33 -3.50 19.88
N PRO A 64 6.83 -2.25 19.96
CA PRO A 64 6.17 -1.06 19.41
C PRO A 64 5.64 -1.30 18.00
N SER A 65 4.35 -1.06 17.78
CA SER A 65 3.71 -1.41 16.51
C SER A 65 4.16 -0.53 15.35
N SER A 66 4.42 0.74 15.63
CA SER A 66 4.97 1.74 14.72
C SER A 66 6.47 1.55 14.46
N LEU A 67 7.10 0.58 15.14
CA LEU A 67 8.54 0.42 15.22
C LEU A 67 9.23 1.75 15.59
N SER A 68 9.94 2.36 14.65
CA SER A 68 10.57 3.69 14.79
C SER A 68 10.04 4.71 13.78
N PHE A 69 8.85 4.47 13.22
CA PHE A 69 8.18 5.43 12.35
C PHE A 69 7.97 6.77 13.08
N LEU A 70 8.42 7.86 12.43
CA LEU A 70 8.46 9.23 12.99
C LEU A 70 9.32 9.39 14.25
N LYS A 71 10.10 8.39 14.68
CA LYS A 71 10.98 8.52 15.85
C LYS A 71 12.33 9.13 15.48
N PRO A 72 12.95 9.88 16.43
CA PRO A 72 14.26 10.46 16.19
C PRO A 72 15.37 9.42 16.11
N SER A 73 16.47 9.82 15.45
CA SER A 73 17.72 9.06 15.50
C SER A 73 18.12 8.75 16.95
N GLY A 74 18.55 7.52 17.21
CA GLY A 74 18.88 7.04 18.55
C GLY A 74 17.70 6.45 19.34
N PHE A 75 16.48 6.47 18.79
CA PHE A 75 15.36 5.74 19.39
C PHE A 75 15.68 4.25 19.55
N SER A 76 15.46 3.73 20.76
CA SER A 76 15.58 2.32 21.09
C SER A 76 14.63 2.01 22.24
N ARG A 77 13.70 1.07 22.03
CA ARG A 77 12.75 0.64 23.06
C ARG A 77 12.20 -0.76 22.77
N ASN A 78 12.10 -1.60 23.80
CA ASN A 78 11.48 -2.93 23.75
C ASN A 78 11.93 -3.78 22.54
N GLY A 79 13.25 -3.81 22.28
CA GLY A 79 13.86 -4.55 21.18
C GLY A 79 13.76 -3.91 19.79
N VAL A 80 13.03 -2.79 19.67
CA VAL A 80 12.95 -2.01 18.44
C VAL A 80 13.97 -0.88 18.48
N THR A 81 14.71 -0.71 17.39
CA THR A 81 15.65 0.39 17.20
C THR A 81 15.23 1.30 16.04
N TYR A 82 15.78 2.49 16.07
CA TYR A 82 15.69 3.44 14.99
C TYR A 82 16.19 2.87 13.66
N SER A 83 15.46 3.13 12.57
CA SER A 83 15.88 2.83 11.20
C SER A 83 15.54 4.00 10.26
N LYS A 84 16.48 4.35 9.38
CA LYS A 84 16.25 5.35 8.33
C LYS A 84 15.18 4.91 7.32
N ASP A 85 14.94 3.61 7.20
CA ASP A 85 13.89 3.07 6.33
C ASP A 85 12.48 3.37 6.85
N HIS A 86 12.35 3.75 8.13
CA HIS A 86 11.06 4.11 8.75
C HIS A 86 10.76 5.61 8.70
N ARG A 87 11.63 6.43 8.09
CA ARG A 87 11.40 7.87 7.98
C ARG A 87 10.25 8.17 7.02
N LEU A 88 9.48 9.20 7.33
CA LEU A 88 8.54 9.84 6.42
C LEU A 88 9.25 10.98 5.70
N TYR A 89 9.42 10.86 4.39
CA TYR A 89 10.11 11.83 3.55
C TYR A 89 9.13 12.68 2.74
N ILE A 90 9.48 13.94 2.51
CA ILE A 90 8.75 14.89 1.68
C ILE A 90 9.73 15.58 0.73
N ARG A 91 9.53 15.40 -0.58
CA ARG A 91 10.38 16.01 -1.61
C ARG A 91 9.98 17.46 -1.88
N VAL A 92 10.89 18.39 -1.60
CA VAL A 92 10.71 19.84 -1.81
C VAL A 92 11.83 20.37 -2.70
N LYS A 93 11.47 20.84 -3.90
CA LYS A 93 12.41 21.40 -4.88
C LYS A 93 12.86 22.80 -4.49
N ALA A 94 13.93 23.26 -5.11
CA ALA A 94 14.38 24.66 -5.01
C ALA A 94 13.21 25.63 -5.27
N GLY A 95 12.97 26.56 -4.35
CA GLY A 95 11.89 27.55 -4.41
C GLY A 95 10.48 27.05 -4.05
N GLU A 96 10.30 25.76 -3.75
CA GLU A 96 9.03 25.22 -3.25
C GLU A 96 8.87 25.48 -1.73
N ILE A 97 7.62 25.51 -1.25
CA ILE A 97 7.27 25.65 0.17
C ILE A 97 6.59 24.37 0.64
N LEU A 98 7.04 23.83 1.76
CA LEU A 98 6.38 22.77 2.52
C LEU A 98 5.53 23.41 3.61
N TYR A 99 4.22 23.19 3.57
CA TYR A 99 3.29 23.49 4.65
C TYR A 99 2.95 22.22 5.41
N TYR A 100 2.84 22.30 6.73
CA TYR A 100 2.49 21.14 7.52
C TYR A 100 1.67 21.46 8.77
N GLY A 101 0.89 20.48 9.20
CA GLY A 101 0.09 20.55 10.40
C GLY A 101 -0.54 19.21 10.72
N VAL A 102 -0.98 19.06 11.96
CA VAL A 102 -1.59 17.83 12.46
C VAL A 102 -2.77 18.12 13.39
N HIS A 103 -3.67 17.18 13.49
CA HIS A 103 -4.64 17.05 14.56
C HIS A 103 -4.32 15.76 15.31
N ARG A 104 -4.01 15.87 16.60
CA ARG A 104 -3.84 14.69 17.46
C ARG A 104 -5.19 14.38 18.06
N THR A 105 -5.62 13.12 17.91
CA THR A 105 -6.97 12.70 18.32
C THR A 105 -6.91 11.73 19.50
N THR A 106 -8.07 11.51 20.12
CA THR A 106 -8.21 10.53 21.19
C THR A 106 -8.21 9.11 20.64
N HIS A 107 -7.64 8.17 21.40
CA HIS A 107 -7.71 6.74 21.11
C HIS A 107 -8.40 5.99 22.25
N ASP A 108 -9.11 4.90 21.93
CA ASP A 108 -9.83 4.07 22.92
C ASP A 108 -8.88 3.26 23.81
N GLN A 109 -7.61 3.13 23.41
CA GLN A 109 -6.51 2.52 24.15
C GLN A 109 -5.48 3.51 24.69
N GLY A 110 -4.60 3.02 25.55
CA GLY A 110 -3.67 3.81 26.37
C GLY A 110 -4.30 4.17 27.71
N THR A 111 -3.49 4.40 28.73
CA THR A 111 -3.95 4.79 30.09
C THR A 111 -3.31 6.08 30.56
N GLY A 112 -2.28 6.55 29.86
CA GLY A 112 -1.41 7.62 30.31
C GLY A 112 -1.68 9.00 29.72
N ASN A 113 -1.27 10.03 30.47
CA ASN A 113 -1.28 11.42 30.01
C ASN A 113 -0.26 11.64 28.89
N GLN A 114 -0.69 12.28 27.80
CA GLN A 114 0.16 12.74 26.71
C GLN A 114 0.68 14.15 27.01
N ALA A 115 1.88 14.46 26.54
CA ALA A 115 2.47 15.79 26.66
C ALA A 115 2.33 16.60 25.37
N ALA A 116 2.86 17.82 25.36
CA ALA A 116 3.03 18.62 24.15
C ALA A 116 3.84 17.84 23.08
N LEU A 117 3.51 18.06 21.82
CA LEU A 117 4.16 17.41 20.67
C LEU A 117 5.23 18.33 20.09
N THR A 118 6.46 17.88 20.02
CA THR A 118 7.51 18.53 19.22
C THR A 118 7.60 17.85 17.86
N ILE A 119 7.38 18.64 16.81
CA ILE A 119 7.61 18.23 15.41
C ILE A 119 8.97 18.79 15.00
N THR A 120 9.88 17.90 14.61
CA THR A 120 11.21 18.26 14.11
C THR A 120 11.32 17.89 12.65
N MET A 121 11.74 18.86 11.84
CA MET A 121 12.02 18.71 10.42
C MET A 121 13.53 18.72 10.22
N HIS A 122 14.02 17.68 9.55
CA HIS A 122 15.39 17.59 9.06
C HIS A 122 15.36 17.46 7.55
N ARG A 123 16.53 17.41 6.91
CA ARG A 123 16.61 17.13 5.47
C ARG A 123 17.80 16.26 5.10
N THR A 124 17.68 15.60 3.96
CA THR A 124 18.78 14.88 3.31
C THR A 124 19.11 15.51 1.97
N THR A 125 20.40 15.57 1.65
CA THR A 125 20.91 15.94 0.33
C THR A 125 20.43 14.96 -0.76
N THR A 126 20.65 15.30 -2.03
CA THR A 126 20.26 14.49 -3.20
C THR A 126 20.85 13.06 -3.19
N GLY A 127 21.94 12.82 -2.46
CA GLY A 127 22.53 11.48 -2.26
C GLY A 127 21.93 10.68 -1.09
N GLY A 128 20.88 11.17 -0.42
CA GLY A 128 20.30 10.53 0.77
C GLY A 128 21.15 10.68 2.04
N ILE A 129 22.14 11.57 2.03
CA ILE A 129 22.98 11.88 3.19
C ILE A 129 22.28 12.95 4.03
N ASP A 130 22.15 12.70 5.33
CA ASP A 130 21.55 13.64 6.29
C ASP A 130 22.37 14.94 6.32
N ASP A 131 21.67 16.07 6.22
CA ASP A 131 22.27 17.38 6.43
C ASP A 131 22.25 17.70 7.93
N ALA A 132 23.35 17.36 8.60
CA ALA A 132 23.49 17.57 10.04
C ALA A 132 23.40 19.05 10.47
N SER A 133 23.51 20.00 9.54
CA SER A 133 23.41 21.43 9.84
C SER A 133 21.98 21.96 9.84
N TYR A 134 21.02 21.18 9.34
CA TYR A 134 19.64 21.62 9.17
C TYR A 134 18.69 20.87 10.09
N SER A 135 18.09 21.60 11.03
CA SER A 135 16.97 21.13 11.84
C SER A 135 16.07 22.28 12.22
N VAL A 136 14.75 22.09 12.13
CA VAL A 136 13.74 23.05 12.59
C VAL A 136 12.74 22.30 13.47
N ALA A 137 12.58 22.73 14.71
CA ALA A 137 11.65 22.14 15.66
C ALA A 137 10.55 23.13 16.05
N THR A 138 9.32 22.62 16.22
CA THR A 138 8.21 23.40 16.76
C THR A 138 7.43 22.55 17.76
N THR A 139 7.16 23.10 18.95
CA THR A 139 6.39 22.43 20.00
C THR A 139 4.96 22.92 19.98
N LEU A 140 4.02 22.01 19.73
CA LEU A 140 2.58 22.18 19.78
C LEU A 140 2.08 21.83 21.19
N THR A 141 1.49 22.80 21.88
CA THR A 141 1.00 22.60 23.24
C THR A 141 -0.19 21.65 23.27
N ASN A 142 -0.24 20.77 24.27
CA ASN A 142 -1.36 19.87 24.48
C ASN A 142 -2.49 20.55 25.27
N ASN A 143 -3.72 20.14 25.00
CA ASN A 143 -4.87 20.54 25.78
C ASN A 143 -4.97 19.68 27.04
N THR A 144 -4.46 20.20 28.16
CA THR A 144 -4.44 19.50 29.45
C THR A 144 -5.84 19.24 30.03
N ALA A 145 -6.87 19.94 29.54
CA ALA A 145 -8.27 19.68 29.90
C ALA A 145 -8.91 18.56 29.07
N SER A 146 -8.29 18.14 27.96
CA SER A 146 -8.76 16.98 27.19
C SER A 146 -8.46 15.67 27.92
N THR A 147 -9.17 14.60 27.57
CA THR A 147 -8.95 13.26 28.13
C THR A 147 -7.47 12.91 28.06
N ARG A 148 -6.82 12.83 29.23
CA ARG A 148 -5.39 12.51 29.38
C ARG A 148 -4.45 13.43 28.59
N GLY A 149 -4.83 14.69 28.32
CA GLY A 149 -4.00 15.59 27.53
C GLY A 149 -3.79 15.17 26.07
N MET A 150 -4.62 14.27 25.54
CA MET A 150 -4.42 13.66 24.20
C MET A 150 -4.63 14.65 23.06
N LEU A 151 -5.45 15.68 23.21
CA LEU A 151 -5.67 16.67 22.15
C LEU A 151 -4.57 17.76 22.19
N LEU A 152 -4.40 18.46 21.07
CA LEU A 152 -3.60 19.68 20.99
C LEU A 152 -4.49 20.91 21.24
N ASN A 153 -3.91 22.01 21.73
CA ASN A 153 -4.65 23.26 21.90
C ASN A 153 -5.09 23.85 20.56
N THR A 154 -6.28 24.45 20.54
CA THR A 154 -6.81 25.18 19.39
C THR A 154 -7.36 26.54 19.84
N PRO A 155 -7.17 27.63 19.07
CA PRO A 155 -6.36 27.70 17.85
C PRO A 155 -4.84 27.74 18.13
N GLN A 156 -4.05 27.10 17.28
CA GLN A 156 -2.58 27.14 17.31
C GLN A 156 -2.02 26.87 15.91
N ASN A 157 -0.94 27.54 15.51
CA ASN A 157 -0.29 27.28 14.22
C ASN A 157 0.19 25.82 14.16
N GLY A 158 -0.02 25.17 13.02
CA GLY A 158 0.27 23.76 12.82
C GLY A 158 -0.77 22.80 13.41
N VAL A 159 -1.85 23.29 14.02
CA VAL A 159 -2.96 22.45 14.48
C VAL A 159 -4.16 22.56 13.54
N ILE A 160 -4.54 21.42 12.96
CA ILE A 160 -5.75 21.31 12.13
C ILE A 160 -6.94 21.12 13.07
N VAL A 161 -7.93 22.02 13.03
CA VAL A 161 -9.03 22.02 14.01
C VAL A 161 -10.12 21.01 13.66
N ASN A 162 -10.41 20.83 12.37
CA ASN A 162 -11.50 19.98 11.91
C ASN A 162 -11.31 19.52 10.45
N THR A 163 -12.18 18.63 10.02
CA THR A 163 -12.18 18.06 8.66
C THR A 163 -12.41 19.11 7.56
N ALA A 164 -13.16 20.19 7.84
CA ALA A 164 -13.35 21.27 6.87
C ALA A 164 -12.03 22.01 6.58
N GLN A 165 -11.23 22.29 7.60
CA GLN A 165 -9.89 22.84 7.41
C GLN A 165 -8.95 21.85 6.70
N ALA A 166 -8.98 20.57 7.06
CA ALA A 166 -8.17 19.54 6.41
C ALA A 166 -8.49 19.39 4.91
N LEU A 167 -9.78 19.50 4.55
CA LEU A 167 -10.24 19.41 3.17
C LEU A 167 -9.74 20.59 2.32
N VAL A 168 -9.72 21.80 2.90
CA VAL A 168 -9.20 23.00 2.25
C VAL A 168 -7.67 23.00 2.20
N GLY A 169 -7.02 22.45 3.23
CA GLY A 169 -5.56 22.43 3.38
C GLY A 169 -5.00 23.67 4.08
N PRO A 170 -3.71 23.99 3.90
CA PRO A 170 -3.04 25.09 4.60
C PRO A 170 -3.49 26.46 4.08
N ASN A 171 -3.73 27.39 4.99
CA ASN A 171 -3.88 28.81 4.69
C ASN A 171 -2.60 29.34 4.05
N ARG A 172 -2.73 29.88 2.83
CA ARG A 172 -1.64 30.41 2.02
C ARG A 172 -2.24 31.42 1.05
N GLY A 173 -1.70 32.64 0.94
CA GLY A 173 -2.09 33.67 -0.07
C GLY A 173 -3.55 33.64 -0.56
N SER A 174 -3.85 32.80 -1.55
CA SER A 174 -5.16 32.59 -2.19
C SER A 174 -6.19 31.74 -1.41
N ILE A 175 -5.80 31.05 -0.35
CA ILE A 175 -6.62 30.18 0.50
C ILE A 175 -6.60 30.72 1.93
N THR A 176 -7.78 31.06 2.45
CA THR A 176 -7.95 31.71 3.76
C THR A 176 -8.87 30.96 4.73
N THR A 177 -9.53 29.89 4.27
CA THR A 177 -10.50 29.11 5.05
C THR A 177 -9.96 27.77 5.56
N GLY A 178 -8.68 27.49 5.33
CA GLY A 178 -7.96 26.32 5.80
C GLY A 178 -7.42 26.47 7.23
N TYR A 179 -6.48 25.61 7.61
CA TYR A 179 -5.77 25.71 8.89
C TYR A 179 -4.55 26.64 8.77
N THR A 180 -4.14 27.27 9.87
CA THR A 180 -2.91 28.07 9.89
C THR A 180 -1.69 27.15 10.00
N PRO A 181 -0.84 27.02 8.96
CA PRO A 181 0.18 25.98 8.91
C PRO A 181 1.49 26.38 9.60
N LEU A 182 2.32 25.38 9.88
CA LEU A 182 3.77 25.57 9.94
C LEU A 182 4.34 25.50 8.53
N SER A 183 5.48 26.13 8.26
CA SER A 183 6.03 26.17 6.90
C SER A 183 7.54 26.17 6.85
N ILE A 184 8.09 25.54 5.81
CA ILE A 184 9.50 25.60 5.43
C ILE A 184 9.58 26.00 3.96
N THR A 185 10.29 27.07 3.66
CA THR A 185 10.64 27.43 2.28
C THR A 185 12.01 26.87 1.93
N ASN A 186 12.11 26.12 0.84
CA ASN A 186 13.42 25.73 0.30
C ASN A 186 14.04 26.88 -0.49
N ASN A 187 14.67 27.83 0.21
CA ASN A 187 15.36 28.98 -0.38
C ASN A 187 16.76 28.64 -0.95
N THR A 188 17.04 27.37 -1.22
CA THR A 188 18.32 26.94 -1.80
C THR A 188 18.17 26.66 -3.28
N ALA A 189 19.30 26.46 -3.97
CA ALA A 189 19.32 25.99 -5.36
C ALA A 189 19.22 24.46 -5.50
N THR A 190 19.07 23.72 -4.40
CA THR A 190 19.11 22.25 -4.38
C THR A 190 17.78 21.67 -3.94
N ASP A 191 17.37 20.57 -4.58
CA ASP A 191 16.22 19.79 -4.15
C ASP A 191 16.58 18.94 -2.92
N TYR A 192 15.70 18.96 -1.92
CA TYR A 192 15.88 18.20 -0.69
C TYR A 192 14.73 17.22 -0.45
N ASP A 193 15.06 16.10 0.19
CA ASP A 193 14.07 15.27 0.89
C ASP A 193 14.07 15.68 2.36
N TYR A 194 13.02 16.35 2.79
CA TYR A 194 12.77 16.62 4.20
C TYR A 194 12.26 15.37 4.87
N TYR A 195 12.60 15.14 6.13
CA TYR A 195 11.98 14.07 6.92
C TYR A 195 11.54 14.58 8.29
N VAL A 196 10.46 13.99 8.77
CA VAL A 196 9.76 14.44 9.97
C VAL A 196 9.95 13.46 11.13
N GLU A 197 10.18 14.03 12.31
CA GLU A 197 10.27 13.33 13.58
C GLU A 197 9.27 13.93 14.56
N PHE A 198 8.56 13.09 15.29
CA PHE A 198 7.66 13.45 16.38
C PHE A 198 8.30 13.01 17.70
N THR A 199 8.23 13.88 18.70
CA THR A 199 8.61 13.57 20.07
C THR A 199 7.64 14.21 21.04
N GLN A 200 7.40 13.57 22.17
CA GLN A 200 6.66 14.22 23.26
C GLN A 200 7.61 14.97 24.19
N VAL A 201 7.19 16.13 24.70
CA VAL A 201 7.97 16.83 25.72
C VAL A 201 8.08 15.94 26.96
N GLY A 202 9.31 15.61 27.35
CA GLY A 202 9.57 14.66 28.45
C GLY A 202 9.34 13.19 28.09
N GLU A 203 9.27 12.83 26.80
CA GLU A 203 8.95 11.48 26.33
C GLU A 203 9.79 10.39 27.01
N ALA A 204 11.08 10.65 27.23
CA ALA A 204 12.01 9.73 27.90
C ALA A 204 11.48 9.22 29.26
N ASN A 205 10.69 10.04 29.96
CA ASN A 205 10.11 9.71 31.27
C ASN A 205 8.71 9.08 31.18
N LEU A 206 8.12 9.00 29.98
CA LEU A 206 6.83 8.36 29.78
C LEU A 206 6.95 6.82 29.79
N SER A 207 6.09 6.17 30.58
CA SER A 207 5.86 4.73 30.54
C SER A 207 5.39 4.29 29.15
N ASP A 208 5.44 2.99 28.85
CA ASP A 208 4.99 2.50 27.53
C ASP A 208 3.51 2.79 27.29
N GLU A 209 2.68 2.60 28.31
CA GLU A 209 1.24 2.86 28.26
C GLU A 209 0.88 4.35 28.11
N GLN A 210 1.83 5.22 28.46
CA GLN A 210 1.77 6.67 28.23
C GLN A 210 2.21 7.06 26.83
N ARG A 211 2.91 6.20 26.09
CA ARG A 211 3.32 6.49 24.71
C ARG A 211 2.29 5.89 23.75
N PHE A 212 1.21 6.66 23.56
CA PHE A 212 0.21 6.35 22.55
C PHE A 212 -0.29 7.64 21.90
N SER A 213 0.05 7.87 20.62
CA SER A 213 -0.36 9.05 19.87
C SER A 213 -0.69 8.73 18.42
N VAL A 214 -1.89 9.14 18.02
CA VAL A 214 -2.45 8.96 16.68
C VAL A 214 -2.99 10.28 16.13
N TYR A 215 -2.95 10.42 14.82
CA TYR A 215 -3.34 11.64 14.11
C TYR A 215 -4.33 11.29 13.00
N ASP A 216 -5.57 11.72 13.18
CA ASP A 216 -6.66 11.52 12.22
C ASP A 216 -6.60 12.52 11.06
N LEU A 217 -6.16 13.75 11.33
CA LEU A 217 -5.86 14.78 10.33
C LEU A 217 -4.38 15.13 10.40
N TRP A 218 -3.76 15.20 9.24
CA TRP A 218 -2.35 15.53 9.06
C TRP A 218 -2.14 15.97 7.61
N ASP A 219 -1.28 16.93 7.39
CA ASP A 219 -1.05 17.56 6.09
C ASP A 219 0.44 17.93 5.97
N PHE A 220 1.04 17.63 4.82
CA PHE A 220 2.41 17.96 4.43
C PHE A 220 2.46 18.51 3.00
N THR A 221 1.52 19.37 2.65
CA THR A 221 1.35 19.96 1.32
C THR A 221 2.60 20.71 0.86
N VAL A 222 3.11 20.36 -0.32
CA VAL A 222 4.15 21.11 -1.03
C VAL A 222 3.51 22.00 -2.09
N THR A 223 3.94 23.25 -2.21
CA THR A 223 3.54 24.15 -3.30
C THR A 223 4.74 24.70 -4.05
N ASP A 224 4.58 24.98 -5.34
CA ASP A 224 5.54 25.79 -6.07
C ASP A 224 5.45 27.29 -5.74
N ALA A 225 6.34 28.08 -6.34
CA ALA A 225 6.40 29.53 -6.18
C ALA A 225 5.12 30.25 -6.64
N SER A 226 4.27 29.60 -7.47
CA SER A 226 2.96 30.13 -7.88
C SER A 226 1.82 29.73 -6.93
N GLY A 227 2.13 28.98 -5.86
CA GLY A 227 1.15 28.50 -4.88
C GLY A 227 0.37 27.26 -5.32
N VAL A 228 0.81 26.59 -6.40
CA VAL A 228 0.16 25.37 -6.92
C VAL A 228 0.66 24.15 -6.15
N GLU A 229 -0.26 23.34 -5.62
CA GLU A 229 0.06 22.09 -4.91
C GLU A 229 0.79 21.09 -5.82
N LYS A 230 1.77 20.40 -5.25
CA LYS A 230 2.53 19.32 -5.89
C LYS A 230 2.28 18.02 -5.13
N PRO A 231 1.30 17.19 -5.56
CA PRO A 231 1.07 15.88 -4.96
C PRO A 231 2.12 14.86 -5.43
N GLY A 232 2.12 13.69 -4.80
CA GLY A 232 3.06 12.61 -5.04
C GLY A 232 4.47 12.85 -4.50
N ARG A 233 4.70 13.75 -3.55
CA ARG A 233 5.99 14.12 -2.94
C ARG A 233 6.31 13.40 -1.63
N MET A 234 5.28 12.95 -0.93
CA MET A 234 5.41 12.35 0.40
C MET A 234 5.46 10.83 0.33
N ARG A 235 6.48 10.23 0.98
CA ARG A 235 6.75 8.80 0.91
C ARG A 235 7.38 8.24 2.17
N SER A 236 7.10 6.97 2.44
CA SER A 236 7.86 6.17 3.40
C SER A 236 7.95 4.73 2.92
N LYS A 237 8.98 3.99 3.32
CA LYS A 237 9.01 2.54 3.09
C LYS A 237 8.19 1.77 4.13
N LEU A 238 7.95 2.39 5.29
CA LEU A 238 7.13 1.86 6.36
C LEU A 238 6.13 2.90 6.80
N TRP A 239 4.85 2.63 6.60
CA TRP A 239 3.78 3.44 7.14
C TRP A 239 3.15 2.74 8.33
N SER A 240 2.91 3.49 9.40
CA SER A 240 2.20 3.00 10.58
C SER A 240 0.84 3.65 10.66
N PHE A 241 -0.21 2.83 10.68
CA PHE A 241 -1.59 3.29 10.72
C PHE A 241 -2.44 2.56 11.76
N SER A 242 -3.52 3.19 12.18
CA SER A 242 -4.55 2.64 13.07
C SER A 242 -5.93 3.08 12.60
N ALA A 243 -6.93 2.22 12.78
CA ALA A 243 -8.32 2.59 12.56
C ALA A 243 -8.88 3.43 13.73
N GLY A 244 -8.16 3.51 14.85
CA GLY A 244 -8.52 4.37 15.98
C GLY A 244 -9.46 3.76 17.01
N GLY A 245 -9.73 2.46 16.88
CA GLY A 245 -10.53 1.71 17.85
C GLY A 245 -11.12 0.41 17.33
N THR A 246 -11.72 -0.36 18.23
CA THR A 246 -12.21 -1.74 18.01
C THR A 246 -13.27 -1.93 16.93
N THR A 247 -14.01 -0.88 16.58
CA THR A 247 -15.13 -0.96 15.61
C THR A 247 -14.89 -0.12 14.36
N ASN A 248 -13.72 0.49 14.26
CA ASN A 248 -13.36 1.38 13.16
C ASN A 248 -12.74 0.59 12.01
N VAL A 249 -12.95 1.07 10.78
CA VAL A 249 -12.27 0.55 9.58
C VAL A 249 -11.70 1.69 8.75
N PHE A 250 -10.73 1.38 7.89
CA PHE A 250 -10.19 2.35 6.96
C PHE A 250 -11.22 2.84 5.94
N SER A 251 -11.13 4.13 5.60
CA SER A 251 -11.95 4.79 4.58
C SER A 251 -11.95 4.03 3.24
N LYS A 252 -13.05 4.15 2.50
CA LYS A 252 -13.21 3.66 1.11
C LYS A 252 -12.17 4.25 0.15
N THR A 253 -11.56 5.38 0.49
CA THR A 253 -10.52 6.05 -0.30
C THR A 253 -9.11 5.74 0.19
N PHE A 254 -8.94 4.89 1.21
CA PHE A 254 -7.63 4.55 1.77
C PHE A 254 -6.81 3.73 0.77
N ASN A 255 -5.98 4.42 0.00
CA ASN A 255 -5.16 3.87 -1.07
C ASN A 255 -3.69 4.21 -0.84
N MET A 256 -2.83 3.23 -1.07
CA MET A 256 -1.38 3.40 -1.05
C MET A 256 -0.82 3.19 -2.45
N PHE A 257 0.24 3.91 -2.79
CA PHE A 257 0.89 3.88 -4.09
C PHE A 257 2.36 3.46 -3.95
N PRO A 258 2.64 2.15 -3.96
CA PRO A 258 4.01 1.66 -3.95
C PRO A 258 4.75 2.00 -5.24
N LEU A 259 6.00 2.41 -5.08
CA LEU A 259 6.92 2.76 -6.15
C LEU A 259 7.94 1.64 -6.33
N ILE A 260 7.80 0.88 -7.41
CA ILE A 260 8.61 -0.31 -7.68
C ILE A 260 9.71 0.07 -8.69
N PRO A 261 10.99 0.02 -8.33
CA PRO A 261 12.09 0.30 -9.26
C PRO A 261 12.07 -0.67 -10.45
N SER A 262 12.23 -0.15 -11.66
CA SER A 262 12.50 -0.99 -12.82
C SER A 262 13.92 -1.54 -12.71
N LEU A 263 14.06 -2.85 -12.87
CA LEU A 263 15.36 -3.53 -12.87
C LEU A 263 16.05 -3.48 -14.24
N ASP A 264 15.33 -3.09 -15.28
CA ASP A 264 15.83 -3.01 -16.66
C ASP A 264 15.97 -1.57 -17.16
N GLU A 265 15.37 -0.60 -16.47
CA GLU A 265 15.44 0.83 -16.80
C GLU A 265 15.84 1.66 -15.58
N ALA A 266 17.11 2.10 -15.53
CA ALA A 266 17.63 2.86 -14.40
C ALA A 266 16.86 4.18 -14.17
N GLY A 267 16.51 4.46 -12.91
CA GLY A 267 15.79 5.68 -12.53
C GLY A 267 14.32 5.72 -12.97
N LYS A 268 13.76 4.58 -13.41
CA LYS A 268 12.38 4.44 -13.87
C LYS A 268 11.62 3.50 -12.95
N TYR A 269 10.30 3.68 -12.87
CA TYR A 269 9.48 2.99 -11.87
C TYR A 269 8.15 2.52 -12.43
N PHE A 270 7.69 1.39 -11.91
CA PHE A 270 6.29 0.98 -11.97
C PHE A 270 5.57 1.53 -10.75
N VAL A 271 4.28 1.85 -10.90
CA VAL A 271 3.43 2.25 -9.78
C VAL A 271 2.18 1.42 -9.77
N LYS A 272 1.89 0.85 -8.60
CA LYS A 272 0.63 0.18 -8.32
C LYS A 272 -0.17 1.01 -7.32
N LYS A 273 -1.48 0.79 -7.27
CA LYS A 273 -2.37 1.28 -6.22
C LYS A 273 -2.90 0.09 -5.45
N ILE A 274 -2.70 0.09 -4.15
CA ILE A 274 -3.23 -0.92 -3.23
C ILE A 274 -4.32 -0.26 -2.42
N GLU A 275 -5.54 -0.78 -2.56
CA GLU A 275 -6.68 -0.34 -1.77
C GLU A 275 -6.74 -1.13 -0.46
N LEU A 276 -6.77 -0.39 0.65
CA LEU A 276 -6.89 -0.92 2.01
C LEU A 276 -8.25 -0.56 2.63
N ALA A 277 -9.21 -0.16 1.82
CA ALA A 277 -10.54 0.20 2.28
C ALA A 277 -11.20 -0.93 3.10
N GLY A 278 -11.75 -0.58 4.26
CA GLY A 278 -12.55 -1.50 5.06
C GLY A 278 -11.74 -2.52 5.89
N ILE A 279 -10.40 -2.43 5.94
CA ILE A 279 -9.65 -3.17 6.97
C ILE A 279 -9.82 -2.50 8.33
N ALA A 280 -9.81 -3.29 9.40
CA ALA A 280 -10.08 -2.82 10.77
C ALA A 280 -8.87 -2.89 11.71
N PRO A 281 -7.68 -2.39 11.33
CA PRO A 281 -6.51 -2.55 12.16
C PRO A 281 -6.63 -1.70 13.41
N GLN A 282 -6.79 -2.34 14.56
CA GLN A 282 -6.99 -1.60 15.80
C GLN A 282 -5.76 -0.73 16.12
N ASN A 283 -4.57 -1.35 16.25
CA ASN A 283 -3.34 -0.60 16.60
C ASN A 283 -2.07 -0.99 15.84
N TYR A 284 -2.05 -2.15 15.17
CA TYR A 284 -0.80 -2.82 14.78
C TYR A 284 -0.58 -2.93 13.27
N PHE A 285 -1.15 -2.01 12.49
CA PHE A 285 -1.01 -2.10 11.04
C PHE A 285 0.16 -1.30 10.52
N ARG A 286 1.14 -2.05 10.03
CA ARG A 286 2.22 -1.53 9.21
C ARG A 286 1.96 -1.84 7.77
N PHE A 287 2.01 -0.81 6.94
CA PHE A 287 2.02 -0.98 5.51
C PHE A 287 3.47 -0.88 5.02
N VAL A 288 3.99 -2.02 4.57
CA VAL A 288 5.29 -2.13 3.93
C VAL A 288 5.13 -2.85 2.60
N THR A 289 6.06 -2.60 1.69
CA THR A 289 6.09 -3.26 0.40
C THR A 289 7.51 -3.68 0.02
N ASN A 290 7.63 -4.83 -0.63
CA ASN A 290 8.93 -5.39 -0.98
C ASN A 290 8.87 -6.38 -2.18
N SER A 291 10.04 -6.89 -2.56
CA SER A 291 10.28 -7.73 -3.73
C SER A 291 10.08 -9.23 -3.51
N THR A 292 9.97 -9.71 -2.26
CA THR A 292 10.03 -11.16 -1.97
C THR A 292 8.94 -11.70 -1.04
N GLY A 293 8.25 -10.87 -0.26
CA GLY A 293 7.27 -11.29 0.73
C GLY A 293 7.76 -11.08 2.16
N THR A 294 7.70 -12.13 2.96
CA THR A 294 8.18 -12.13 4.34
C THR A 294 9.67 -12.45 4.43
N THR A 295 10.28 -12.24 5.59
CA THR A 295 11.66 -12.67 5.84
C THR A 295 11.81 -14.17 6.16
N LEU A 296 10.71 -14.91 6.27
CA LEU A 296 10.68 -16.32 6.67
C LEU A 296 10.66 -17.25 5.45
N GLY A 297 11.49 -18.30 5.49
CA GLY A 297 11.61 -19.27 4.40
C GLY A 297 12.90 -19.10 3.58
N THR A 298 13.30 -20.16 2.89
CA THR A 298 14.55 -20.21 2.12
C THR A 298 14.35 -19.87 0.65
N THR A 299 13.15 -20.11 0.12
CA THR A 299 12.76 -19.85 -1.27
C THR A 299 11.82 -18.65 -1.37
N ASN A 300 11.67 -18.07 -2.57
CA ASN A 300 10.71 -16.98 -2.78
C ASN A 300 9.26 -17.47 -2.57
N GLU A 301 8.99 -18.72 -2.94
CA GLU A 301 7.72 -19.38 -2.74
C GLU A 301 7.39 -19.51 -1.26
N ASP A 302 8.36 -19.87 -0.41
CA ASP A 302 8.16 -19.96 1.04
C ASP A 302 7.94 -18.59 1.68
N LYS A 303 8.68 -17.57 1.22
CA LYS A 303 8.55 -16.19 1.70
C LYS A 303 7.20 -15.56 1.41
N ARG A 304 6.50 -16.03 0.36
CA ARG A 304 5.16 -15.57 -0.05
C ARG A 304 4.03 -16.26 0.70
N LYS A 305 4.30 -17.32 1.46
CA LYS A 305 3.29 -18.02 2.27
C LYS A 305 2.87 -17.16 3.46
N SER A 306 1.63 -17.31 3.87
CA SER A 306 1.13 -16.77 5.14
C SER A 306 1.93 -17.35 6.29
N GLN A 307 2.29 -16.52 7.27
CA GLN A 307 3.16 -16.89 8.38
C GLN A 307 2.41 -16.88 9.70
N THR A 308 2.93 -17.61 10.69
CA THR A 308 2.38 -17.63 12.05
C THR A 308 2.98 -16.56 12.96
N SER A 309 3.91 -15.76 12.45
CA SER A 309 4.55 -14.65 13.15
C SER A 309 4.74 -13.45 12.22
N GLN A 310 4.80 -12.27 12.82
CA GLN A 310 5.05 -11.02 12.11
C GLN A 310 6.49 -10.99 11.57
N SER A 311 6.63 -10.84 10.26
CA SER A 311 7.90 -10.95 9.53
C SER A 311 7.95 -10.00 8.32
N ASP A 312 7.29 -8.86 8.46
CA ASP A 312 7.29 -7.78 7.48
C ASP A 312 8.63 -7.02 7.48
N PHE A 313 9.01 -6.47 6.33
CA PHE A 313 10.16 -5.58 6.22
C PHE A 313 9.95 -4.53 5.10
N PRO A 314 10.42 -3.28 5.31
CA PRO A 314 10.29 -2.20 4.35
C PRO A 314 11.41 -2.21 3.30
N GLU A 315 11.06 -2.29 2.01
CA GLU A 315 12.04 -2.20 0.91
C GLU A 315 11.70 -1.04 -0.05
N PHE A 316 10.47 -1.03 -0.56
CA PHE A 316 10.02 -0.04 -1.54
C PHE A 316 9.32 1.14 -0.86
N PHE A 317 9.55 2.34 -1.38
CA PHE A 317 8.78 3.51 -0.98
C PHE A 317 7.32 3.36 -1.41
N SER A 318 6.43 3.79 -0.54
CA SER A 318 5.00 3.91 -0.80
C SER A 318 4.52 5.32 -0.48
N PHE A 319 3.53 5.78 -1.24
CA PHE A 319 2.99 7.13 -1.20
C PHE A 319 1.49 7.08 -0.89
N VAL A 320 0.93 8.18 -0.39
CA VAL A 320 -0.54 8.33 -0.21
C VAL A 320 -1.22 8.90 -1.45
N ASN A 321 -0.42 9.37 -2.42
CA ASN A 321 -0.83 9.88 -3.72
C ASN A 321 -0.01 9.17 -4.81
N ASN A 322 -0.48 9.20 -6.07
CA ASN A 322 0.35 8.75 -7.20
C ASN A 322 1.66 9.56 -7.22
N PRO A 323 2.86 8.94 -7.18
CA PRO A 323 4.14 9.65 -7.10
C PRO A 323 4.31 10.66 -8.24
N ASP A 324 4.88 11.84 -7.96
CA ASP A 324 5.06 12.90 -8.95
C ASP A 324 5.83 12.37 -10.17
N PRO A 325 5.22 12.29 -11.38
CA PRO A 325 5.84 11.72 -12.56
C PRO A 325 7.03 12.54 -13.06
N ALA A 326 7.18 13.81 -12.68
CA ALA A 326 8.34 14.63 -13.02
C ALA A 326 9.56 14.31 -12.15
N ILE A 327 9.39 13.56 -11.06
CA ILE A 327 10.47 13.14 -10.15
C ILE A 327 10.70 11.64 -10.25
N TRP A 328 9.62 10.86 -10.15
CA TRP A 328 9.65 9.40 -10.28
C TRP A 328 9.10 9.00 -11.64
N LEU A 329 10.01 9.02 -12.62
CA LEU A 329 9.70 8.73 -14.02
C LEU A 329 9.14 7.32 -14.19
N SER A 330 8.15 7.16 -15.06
CA SER A 330 7.55 5.85 -15.35
C SER A 330 8.46 5.00 -16.23
N ALA A 331 8.50 3.69 -15.94
CA ALA A 331 9.08 2.66 -16.82
C ALA A 331 8.31 2.53 -18.15
N ALA A 332 8.85 1.80 -19.11
CA ALA A 332 8.16 1.45 -20.34
C ALA A 332 7.10 0.37 -20.11
N THR A 333 6.06 0.35 -20.95
CA THR A 333 5.00 -0.68 -20.86
C THR A 333 5.58 -2.07 -21.13
N PRO A 334 5.43 -3.04 -20.21
CA PRO A 334 5.91 -4.40 -20.46
C PRO A 334 5.12 -5.07 -21.58
N THR A 335 5.84 -5.57 -22.57
CA THR A 335 5.36 -6.47 -23.61
C THR A 335 5.89 -7.89 -23.40
N PHE A 336 5.08 -8.89 -23.76
CA PHE A 336 5.50 -10.28 -23.81
C PHE A 336 4.87 -11.04 -24.98
N SER A 337 5.54 -12.09 -25.46
CA SER A 337 4.99 -13.05 -26.42
C SER A 337 5.49 -14.46 -26.11
N VAL A 338 4.73 -15.46 -26.54
CA VAL A 338 5.04 -16.87 -26.33
C VAL A 338 4.89 -17.62 -27.66
N ALA A 339 5.93 -18.33 -28.08
CA ALA A 339 5.85 -19.32 -29.14
C ALA A 339 5.93 -20.73 -28.52
N ILE A 340 5.16 -21.67 -29.06
CA ILE A 340 5.09 -23.04 -28.56
C ILE A 340 5.63 -23.97 -29.64
N ASN A 341 6.52 -24.88 -29.25
CA ASN A 341 6.95 -25.99 -30.09
C ASN A 341 6.77 -27.30 -29.32
N SER A 342 5.98 -28.22 -29.87
CA SER A 342 5.68 -29.50 -29.24
C SER A 342 6.33 -30.64 -30.01
N THR A 343 7.02 -31.55 -29.32
CA THR A 343 7.77 -32.68 -29.89
C THR A 343 7.58 -33.94 -29.05
N CYS A 344 8.07 -35.09 -29.51
CA CYS A 344 8.10 -36.30 -28.68
C CYS A 344 9.24 -36.23 -27.66
N ASN A 345 8.96 -36.58 -26.41
CA ASN A 345 9.97 -36.78 -25.39
C ASN A 345 10.41 -38.25 -25.37
N THR A 346 11.55 -38.54 -25.98
CA THR A 346 12.08 -39.90 -26.09
C THR A 346 12.54 -40.48 -24.75
N SER A 347 12.74 -39.66 -23.72
CA SER A 347 13.21 -40.12 -22.39
C SER A 347 12.11 -40.76 -21.53
N ASN A 348 10.85 -40.42 -21.76
CA ASN A 348 9.71 -40.90 -20.96
C ASN A 348 8.52 -41.36 -21.83
N GLY A 349 8.66 -41.36 -23.16
CA GLY A 349 7.62 -41.77 -24.09
C GLY A 349 6.40 -40.83 -24.15
N ALA A 350 6.49 -39.64 -23.55
CA ALA A 350 5.42 -38.64 -23.54
C ALA A 350 5.61 -37.58 -24.65
N GLY A 351 4.66 -36.65 -24.78
CA GLY A 351 4.88 -35.40 -25.52
C GLY A 351 5.65 -34.38 -24.68
N LYS A 352 6.46 -33.52 -25.30
CA LYS A 352 7.13 -32.39 -24.65
C LYS A 352 6.70 -31.11 -25.34
N SER A 353 6.64 -30.02 -24.59
CA SER A 353 6.42 -28.68 -25.16
C SER A 353 7.45 -27.70 -24.65
N THR A 354 7.96 -26.90 -25.57
CA THR A 354 8.92 -25.85 -25.31
C THR A 354 8.26 -24.51 -25.59
N PHE A 355 8.27 -23.63 -24.60
CA PHE A 355 7.75 -22.28 -24.68
C PHE A 355 8.91 -21.31 -24.85
N THR A 356 8.99 -20.66 -26.00
CA THR A 356 9.92 -19.54 -26.22
C THR A 356 9.20 -18.25 -25.81
N VAL A 357 9.60 -17.72 -24.66
CA VAL A 357 9.03 -16.52 -24.05
C VAL A 357 9.95 -15.35 -24.38
N ASN A 358 9.42 -14.31 -25.02
CA ASN A 358 10.12 -13.04 -25.21
C ASN A 358 9.46 -11.99 -24.34
N SER A 359 10.23 -11.36 -23.44
CA SER A 359 9.74 -10.33 -22.51
C SER A 359 10.60 -9.08 -22.62
N SER A 360 9.98 -7.90 -22.71
CA SER A 360 10.72 -6.62 -22.69
C SER A 360 11.37 -6.32 -21.34
N HIS A 361 10.84 -6.88 -20.26
CA HIS A 361 11.30 -6.66 -18.89
C HIS A 361 11.54 -7.98 -18.17
N ARG A 362 12.32 -7.95 -17.10
CA ARG A 362 12.40 -9.02 -16.13
C ARG A 362 11.02 -9.31 -15.58
N SER A 363 10.65 -10.58 -15.62
CA SER A 363 9.28 -10.99 -15.36
C SER A 363 9.20 -12.43 -14.90
N THR A 364 8.09 -12.74 -14.24
CA THR A 364 7.69 -14.10 -13.90
C THR A 364 6.73 -14.62 -14.96
N PHE A 365 7.15 -15.65 -15.68
CA PHE A 365 6.32 -16.37 -16.64
C PHE A 365 5.58 -17.47 -15.91
N ILE A 366 4.27 -17.55 -16.14
CA ILE A 366 3.41 -18.58 -15.58
C ILE A 366 2.72 -19.30 -16.74
N ALA A 367 2.88 -20.61 -16.82
CA ALA A 367 2.15 -21.48 -17.73
C ALA A 367 1.29 -22.45 -16.92
N LEU A 368 -0.02 -22.37 -17.09
CA LEU A 368 -0.97 -23.39 -16.64
C LEU A 368 -1.22 -24.35 -17.80
N ILE A 369 -0.95 -25.63 -17.55
CA ILE A 369 -1.25 -26.75 -18.44
C ILE A 369 -2.45 -27.46 -17.81
N ASN A 370 -3.64 -27.17 -18.33
CA ASN A 370 -4.88 -27.76 -17.85
C ASN A 370 -5.08 -29.12 -18.49
N LEU A 371 -5.13 -30.16 -17.66
CA LEU A 371 -5.21 -31.56 -18.07
C LEU A 371 -6.44 -32.28 -17.49
N ASN A 372 -7.19 -31.65 -16.58
CA ASN A 372 -8.41 -32.22 -16.00
C ASN A 372 -9.70 -31.58 -16.56
N GLY A 373 -9.58 -30.56 -17.43
CA GLY A 373 -10.70 -29.86 -18.05
C GLY A 373 -11.44 -28.89 -17.13
N GLN A 374 -11.01 -28.73 -15.88
CA GLN A 374 -11.57 -27.76 -14.93
C GLN A 374 -10.87 -26.41 -15.08
N ALA A 375 -11.62 -25.31 -15.03
CA ALA A 375 -11.02 -23.99 -15.15
C ALA A 375 -10.12 -23.65 -13.95
N GLY A 376 -8.94 -23.08 -14.23
CA GLY A 376 -7.95 -22.72 -13.22
C GLY A 376 -7.08 -23.89 -12.78
N TYR A 377 -6.04 -23.60 -12.00
CA TYR A 377 -5.14 -24.62 -11.47
C TYR A 377 -5.78 -25.36 -10.29
N GLN A 378 -5.84 -26.69 -10.33
CA GLN A 378 -6.31 -27.51 -9.22
C GLN A 378 -5.15 -28.25 -8.53
N PRO A 379 -4.74 -27.84 -7.31
CA PRO A 379 -3.64 -28.45 -6.57
C PRO A 379 -3.88 -29.94 -6.30
N GLY A 380 -2.85 -30.77 -6.50
CA GLY A 380 -2.94 -32.22 -6.26
C GLY A 380 -3.73 -32.99 -7.32
N THR A 381 -3.89 -32.42 -8.51
CA THR A 381 -4.55 -33.07 -9.66
C THR A 381 -3.55 -33.28 -10.82
N THR A 382 -4.06 -33.62 -12.00
CA THR A 382 -3.25 -33.76 -13.21
C THR A 382 -2.75 -32.43 -13.79
N ASP A 383 -3.27 -31.28 -13.37
CA ASP A 383 -2.82 -29.98 -13.88
C ASP A 383 -1.35 -29.68 -13.53
N VAL A 384 -0.66 -28.99 -14.43
CA VAL A 384 0.73 -28.55 -14.20
C VAL A 384 0.78 -27.03 -14.21
N LEU A 385 1.44 -26.47 -13.20
CA LEU A 385 1.75 -25.04 -13.12
C LEU A 385 3.26 -24.87 -13.19
N ILE A 386 3.74 -24.17 -14.20
CA ILE A 386 5.15 -23.81 -14.35
C ILE A 386 5.27 -22.31 -14.05
N GLU A 387 6.07 -21.97 -13.05
CA GLU A 387 6.44 -20.58 -12.74
C GLU A 387 7.95 -20.43 -12.94
N GLN A 388 8.35 -19.49 -13.80
CA GLN A 388 9.76 -19.21 -14.03
C GLN A 388 10.01 -17.70 -14.11
N THR A 389 10.76 -17.19 -13.14
CA THR A 389 11.29 -15.83 -13.16
C THR A 389 12.60 -15.79 -13.95
N GLY A 390 12.77 -14.76 -14.75
CA GLY A 390 13.99 -14.59 -15.54
C GLY A 390 14.16 -13.16 -16.05
N LEU A 391 15.34 -12.90 -16.59
CA LEU A 391 15.71 -11.61 -17.21
C LEU A 391 14.79 -11.25 -18.39
N SER A 392 14.91 -9.99 -18.84
CA SER A 392 14.35 -9.56 -20.13
C SER A 392 15.00 -10.32 -21.30
N GLY A 393 14.34 -10.28 -22.45
CA GLY A 393 14.75 -10.96 -23.67
C GLY A 393 14.05 -12.30 -23.88
N SER A 394 14.66 -13.12 -24.74
CA SER A 394 14.18 -14.46 -25.09
C SER A 394 14.63 -15.49 -24.06
N ARG A 395 13.71 -16.33 -23.60
CA ARG A 395 14.02 -17.48 -22.74
C ARG A 395 13.15 -18.67 -23.08
N THR A 396 13.68 -19.85 -22.79
CA THR A 396 13.03 -21.12 -23.09
C THR A 396 12.57 -21.79 -21.79
N VAL A 397 11.30 -22.16 -21.75
CA VAL A 397 10.68 -22.90 -20.64
C VAL A 397 10.17 -24.22 -21.19
N GLU A 398 10.38 -25.31 -20.47
CA GLU A 398 10.05 -26.65 -20.94
C GLU A 398 9.04 -27.33 -20.04
N TRP A 399 8.06 -27.97 -20.66
CA TRP A 399 7.24 -28.99 -20.05
C TRP A 399 7.60 -30.37 -20.61
N ASN A 400 7.90 -31.30 -19.71
CA ASN A 400 8.44 -32.62 -20.03
C ASN A 400 7.38 -33.68 -20.39
N GLY A 401 6.09 -33.32 -20.39
CA GLY A 401 5.00 -34.24 -20.69
C GLY A 401 4.42 -35.01 -19.51
N LEU A 402 4.91 -34.75 -18.29
CA LEU A 402 4.34 -35.33 -17.08
C LEU A 402 3.21 -34.46 -16.55
N ASN A 403 2.16 -35.08 -16.02
CA ASN A 403 1.06 -34.40 -15.35
C ASN A 403 1.45 -33.99 -13.91
N GLY A 404 0.56 -33.28 -13.20
CA GLY A 404 0.76 -32.87 -11.81
C GLY A 404 0.89 -34.01 -10.78
N LEU A 405 0.68 -35.26 -11.21
CA LEU A 405 0.88 -36.49 -10.44
C LEU A 405 2.16 -37.24 -10.86
N ASN A 406 3.03 -36.59 -11.65
CA ASN A 406 4.28 -37.15 -12.20
C ASN A 406 4.10 -38.37 -13.11
N GLN A 407 2.94 -38.52 -13.76
CA GLN A 407 2.68 -39.59 -14.73
C GLN A 407 2.73 -39.04 -16.16
N PRO A 408 3.22 -39.81 -17.15
CA PRO A 408 3.15 -39.44 -18.56
C PRO A 408 1.71 -39.12 -18.98
N VAL A 409 1.51 -37.98 -19.66
CA VAL A 409 0.21 -37.65 -20.24
C VAL A 409 -0.09 -38.61 -21.39
N ALA A 410 -1.28 -39.21 -21.38
CA ALA A 410 -1.69 -40.18 -22.38
C ALA A 410 -1.78 -39.58 -23.78
N ASN A 411 -1.53 -40.39 -24.80
CA ASN A 411 -1.68 -39.99 -26.20
C ASN A 411 -3.10 -39.49 -26.47
N ASN A 412 -3.23 -38.52 -27.38
CA ASN A 412 -4.50 -37.87 -27.75
C ASN A 412 -5.21 -37.12 -26.61
N THR A 413 -4.54 -36.87 -25.48
CA THR A 413 -5.07 -35.96 -24.46
C THR A 413 -5.10 -34.53 -25.02
N ALA A 414 -6.25 -33.87 -24.94
CA ALA A 414 -6.36 -32.45 -25.28
C ALA A 414 -5.63 -31.62 -24.22
N ILE A 415 -4.74 -30.72 -24.65
CA ILE A 415 -3.94 -29.88 -23.76
C ILE A 415 -4.32 -28.43 -23.99
N THR A 416 -4.67 -27.72 -22.93
CA THR A 416 -4.90 -26.27 -22.98
C THR A 416 -3.80 -25.55 -22.21
N TYR A 417 -3.10 -24.64 -22.90
CA TYR A 417 -2.11 -23.77 -22.29
C TYR A 417 -2.72 -22.39 -21.98
N THR A 418 -2.53 -21.92 -20.75
CA THR A 418 -2.80 -20.52 -20.38
C THR A 418 -1.51 -19.89 -19.91
N PHE A 419 -1.14 -18.76 -20.54
CA PHE A 419 0.09 -18.04 -20.21
C PHE A 419 -0.20 -16.73 -19.49
N ARG A 420 0.67 -16.38 -18.55
CA ARG A 420 0.74 -15.05 -17.95
C ARG A 420 2.19 -14.61 -17.82
N ASN A 421 2.39 -13.31 -17.86
CA ASN A 421 3.68 -12.69 -17.60
C ASN A 421 3.49 -11.53 -16.62
N GLY A 422 4.12 -11.63 -15.46
CA GLY A 422 4.09 -10.60 -14.43
C GLY A 422 5.41 -9.85 -14.40
N ALA A 423 5.41 -8.57 -14.78
CA ALA A 423 6.51 -7.66 -14.53
C ALA A 423 6.24 -6.83 -13.25
N ALA A 424 7.31 -6.44 -12.56
CA ALA A 424 7.25 -5.66 -11.33
C ALA A 424 6.26 -6.21 -10.29
N PRO A 425 6.39 -7.49 -9.86
CA PRO A 425 5.58 -8.01 -8.78
C PRO A 425 5.83 -7.20 -7.50
N ILE A 426 4.80 -7.11 -6.68
CA ILE A 426 4.88 -6.48 -5.37
C ILE A 426 4.35 -7.43 -4.32
N HIS A 427 4.99 -7.44 -3.17
CA HIS A 427 4.51 -8.11 -1.98
C HIS A 427 4.26 -7.07 -0.89
N PHE A 428 3.16 -7.24 -0.17
CA PHE A 428 2.77 -6.39 0.95
C PHE A 428 2.27 -7.30 2.08
N PRO A 429 3.17 -7.82 2.93
CA PRO A 429 2.78 -8.62 4.08
C PRO A 429 1.76 -7.86 4.95
N VAL A 430 0.70 -8.55 5.35
CA VAL A 430 -0.33 -7.98 6.22
C VAL A 430 -0.35 -8.78 7.51
N TRP A 431 -0.21 -8.07 8.62
CA TRP A 431 -0.32 -8.62 9.95
C TRP A 431 -1.35 -7.80 10.74
N ASP A 432 -2.13 -8.50 11.56
CA ASP A 432 -3.04 -7.89 12.54
C ASP A 432 -4.01 -6.82 11.97
N ALA A 433 -4.59 -7.12 10.81
CA ALA A 433 -5.64 -6.30 10.21
C ALA A 433 -7.02 -6.48 10.88
N GLU A 434 -7.13 -7.38 11.87
CA GLU A 434 -8.33 -7.81 12.62
C GLU A 434 -9.48 -8.33 11.74
N VAL A 435 -10.14 -7.42 11.03
CA VAL A 435 -11.19 -7.68 10.05
C VAL A 435 -10.73 -7.19 8.69
N ASN A 436 -10.88 -8.03 7.67
CA ASN A 436 -10.48 -7.70 6.31
C ASN A 436 -11.48 -8.27 5.30
N ASN A 437 -12.06 -7.40 4.47
CA ASN A 437 -12.99 -7.77 3.40
C ASN A 437 -12.31 -8.05 2.05
N GLY A 438 -10.98 -8.07 2.02
CA GLY A 438 -10.14 -8.31 0.86
C GLY A 438 -9.36 -7.07 0.45
N PHE A 439 -8.37 -7.27 -0.40
CA PHE A 439 -7.57 -6.21 -1.01
C PHE A 439 -7.86 -6.11 -2.50
N ARG A 440 -7.61 -4.93 -3.07
CA ARG A 440 -7.63 -4.73 -4.53
C ARG A 440 -6.36 -4.02 -4.96
N VAL A 441 -5.83 -4.42 -6.13
CA VAL A 441 -4.61 -3.84 -6.69
C VAL A 441 -4.84 -3.44 -8.14
N GLU A 442 -4.32 -2.28 -8.50
CA GLU A 442 -4.38 -1.71 -9.84
C GLU A 442 -2.97 -1.31 -10.31
N ASP A 443 -2.70 -1.49 -11.59
CA ASP A 443 -1.54 -0.90 -12.25
C ASP A 443 -1.86 0.55 -12.63
N VAL A 444 -1.08 1.49 -12.08
CA VAL A 444 -1.27 2.94 -12.30
C VAL A 444 -0.32 3.44 -13.37
N ARG A 445 0.94 2.98 -13.33
CA ARG A 445 1.97 3.35 -14.31
C ARG A 445 2.82 2.13 -14.64
N PRO A 446 3.21 1.95 -15.92
CA PRO A 446 3.06 2.91 -17.03
C PRO A 446 1.74 2.86 -17.80
N VAL A 447 0.90 1.85 -17.56
CA VAL A 447 -0.42 1.76 -18.16
C VAL A 447 -1.44 1.79 -17.04
N ALA A 448 -2.15 2.92 -16.92
CA ALA A 448 -3.39 2.94 -16.18
C ALA A 448 -4.40 2.09 -16.95
N SER A 449 -4.87 1.00 -16.35
CA SER A 449 -5.85 0.13 -17.00
C SER A 449 -7.14 0.89 -17.30
N ALA A 450 -7.75 0.63 -18.47
CA ALA A 450 -9.09 1.14 -18.81
C ALA A 450 -10.16 0.67 -17.81
N THR A 451 -9.89 -0.42 -17.09
CA THR A 451 -10.69 -0.89 -15.95
C THR A 451 -9.88 -0.80 -14.66
N ALA A 452 -10.38 -0.08 -13.66
CA ALA A 452 -9.76 -0.03 -12.33
C ALA A 452 -9.60 -1.44 -11.72
N TYR A 453 -8.53 -1.66 -10.96
CA TYR A 453 -8.22 -2.92 -10.25
C TYR A 453 -8.00 -4.16 -11.13
N ASN A 454 -7.06 -4.06 -12.07
CA ASN A 454 -6.71 -5.08 -13.04
C ASN A 454 -5.59 -6.05 -12.60
N SER A 455 -4.90 -5.78 -11.48
CA SER A 455 -3.82 -6.64 -11.03
C SER A 455 -4.34 -7.83 -10.22
N LEU A 456 -3.68 -8.97 -10.36
CA LEU A 456 -4.02 -10.18 -9.65
C LEU A 456 -3.35 -10.22 -8.28
N LEU A 457 -4.07 -10.77 -7.30
CA LEU A 457 -3.55 -11.06 -5.98
C LEU A 457 -3.41 -12.57 -5.80
N PHE A 458 -2.29 -12.97 -5.23
CA PHE A 458 -1.94 -14.35 -4.94
C PHE A 458 -1.62 -14.47 -3.45
N TRP A 459 -2.06 -15.56 -2.83
CA TRP A 459 -1.72 -15.89 -1.44
C TRP A 459 -1.68 -17.40 -1.25
N ASP A 460 -0.86 -17.85 -0.30
CA ASP A 460 -0.71 -19.26 0.05
C ASP A 460 -0.79 -19.45 1.57
N ASP A 461 -1.94 -19.94 2.01
CA ASP A 461 -2.23 -20.18 3.43
C ASP A 461 -1.82 -21.58 3.90
N SER A 462 -1.00 -22.31 3.15
CA SER A 462 -0.65 -23.70 3.49
C SER A 462 0.01 -23.86 4.85
N ASN A 463 0.69 -22.81 5.32
CA ASN A 463 1.37 -22.76 6.61
C ASN A 463 0.40 -22.49 7.79
N LEU A 464 -0.84 -22.07 7.53
CA LEU A 464 -1.82 -21.76 8.59
C LEU A 464 -2.62 -23.01 8.98
N SER A 465 -2.92 -23.20 10.26
CA SER A 465 -3.64 -24.39 10.76
C SER A 465 -5.04 -24.56 10.14
N THR A 466 -5.35 -25.78 9.68
CA THR A 466 -6.70 -26.15 9.18
C THR A 466 -7.79 -26.06 10.23
N THR A 467 -7.45 -26.14 11.52
CA THR A 467 -8.41 -26.07 12.62
C THR A 467 -9.08 -24.70 12.68
N PHE A 468 -8.30 -23.65 12.46
CA PHE A 468 -8.75 -22.26 12.45
C PHE A 468 -9.15 -21.78 11.04
N PHE A 469 -8.52 -22.34 10.00
CA PHE A 469 -8.79 -22.04 8.59
C PHE A 469 -9.31 -23.28 7.86
N ARG A 470 -10.59 -23.62 8.10
CA ARG A 470 -11.24 -24.85 7.61
C ARG A 470 -11.31 -24.97 6.08
N LEU A 471 -11.02 -23.90 5.34
CA LEU A 471 -10.90 -23.89 3.89
C LEU A 471 -9.50 -23.41 3.49
N ARG A 472 -8.49 -24.26 3.65
CA ARG A 472 -7.17 -24.00 3.04
C ARG A 472 -7.35 -23.99 1.52
N ARG A 473 -7.21 -22.82 0.91
CA ARG A 473 -7.15 -22.70 -0.55
C ARG A 473 -5.71 -22.42 -0.95
N ARG A 474 -5.07 -23.35 -1.65
CA ARG A 474 -3.88 -23.05 -2.46
C ARG A 474 -4.36 -22.35 -3.74
N ASN A 475 -4.77 -21.09 -3.62
CA ASN A 475 -5.22 -20.33 -4.78
C ASN A 475 -4.03 -19.66 -5.47
N TYR A 476 -3.17 -20.44 -6.12
CA TYR A 476 -2.16 -19.87 -7.01
C TYR A 476 -2.76 -19.33 -8.32
N LEU A 477 -4.03 -19.61 -8.62
CA LEU A 477 -4.73 -18.99 -9.75
C LEU A 477 -6.25 -19.22 -9.67
N VAL A 478 -7.01 -18.40 -8.92
CA VAL A 478 -8.47 -18.34 -9.09
C VAL A 478 -8.81 -17.14 -9.97
N LEU A 479 -9.32 -17.42 -11.18
CA LEU A 479 -10.04 -16.45 -11.97
C LEU A 479 -11.34 -16.05 -11.23
N HIS A 480 -11.47 -14.75 -11.01
CA HIS A 480 -12.65 -13.95 -10.67
C HIS A 480 -13.24 -13.90 -9.24
N ARG A 481 -13.49 -12.62 -8.88
CA ARG A 481 -14.44 -11.99 -7.94
C ARG A 481 -14.49 -12.46 -6.48
N LEU A 482 -14.13 -11.50 -5.62
CA LEU A 482 -14.65 -11.25 -4.25
C LEU A 482 -14.97 -12.51 -3.43
N GLN A 483 -14.08 -12.86 -2.50
CA GLN A 483 -14.45 -13.71 -1.39
C GLN A 483 -14.18 -13.03 -0.05
N ARG A 484 -15.27 -12.80 0.69
CA ARG A 484 -15.29 -12.36 2.09
C ARG A 484 -14.58 -13.39 2.98
N ILE A 485 -13.63 -12.94 3.78
CA ILE A 485 -13.16 -13.68 4.95
C ILE A 485 -14.17 -13.41 6.08
N ARG A 486 -14.99 -14.39 6.45
CA ARG A 486 -15.81 -14.33 7.68
C ARG A 486 -15.09 -15.11 8.78
N ARG A 487 -14.82 -14.45 9.91
CA ARG A 487 -14.53 -15.15 11.17
C ARG A 487 -15.84 -15.72 11.74
N ALA A 488 -15.79 -16.97 12.17
CA ALA A 488 -16.79 -17.55 13.04
C ALA A 488 -16.58 -16.99 14.45
N CYS A 489 -17.56 -16.25 14.96
CA CYS A 489 -17.75 -16.05 16.39
C CYS A 489 -19.04 -16.76 16.77
N ILE A 490 -18.95 -17.66 17.75
CA ILE A 490 -20.07 -18.44 18.28
C ILE A 490 -20.91 -17.51 19.15
N THR A 491 -22.18 -17.30 18.77
CA THR A 491 -23.36 -17.35 19.66
C THR A 491 -24.61 -17.16 18.80
N GLY A 492 -25.64 -17.97 19.09
CA GLY A 492 -26.69 -18.32 18.14
C GLY A 492 -27.72 -17.22 17.85
N ALA A 493 -28.14 -17.17 16.58
CA ALA A 493 -29.52 -16.92 16.16
C ALA A 493 -29.64 -17.31 14.69
N ALA A 494 -30.61 -18.17 14.37
CA ALA A 494 -30.88 -18.61 13.01
C ALA A 494 -31.50 -17.48 12.18
N LEU A 495 -31.02 -17.29 10.94
CA LEU A 495 -31.77 -16.52 9.94
C LEU A 495 -31.70 -17.22 8.57
N LEU A 496 -32.87 -17.66 8.10
CA LEU A 496 -33.14 -18.27 6.81
C LEU A 496 -32.71 -17.36 5.66
N LEU A 497 -31.99 -17.90 4.66
CA LEU A 497 -31.80 -17.27 3.36
C LEU A 497 -32.53 -18.08 2.28
N ARG A 498 -33.46 -17.44 1.57
CA ARG A 498 -34.05 -17.94 0.32
C ARG A 498 -33.08 -17.67 -0.85
N PRO A 499 -33.07 -18.51 -1.91
CA PRO A 499 -32.15 -18.36 -3.03
C PRO A 499 -32.65 -17.29 -4.03
N LEU A 500 -31.72 -16.48 -4.53
CA LEU A 500 -31.95 -15.61 -5.69
C LEU A 500 -31.12 -16.15 -6.88
N THR A 501 -31.83 -16.57 -7.92
CA THR A 501 -31.30 -17.08 -9.19
C THR A 501 -30.84 -15.92 -10.08
N ILE A 502 -29.66 -16.01 -10.70
CA ILE A 502 -29.25 -15.08 -11.78
C ILE A 502 -28.57 -15.85 -12.93
N THR A 503 -29.08 -15.58 -14.14
CA THR A 503 -28.68 -16.00 -15.49
C THR A 503 -27.39 -15.31 -15.98
N PRO A 504 -26.68 -15.87 -16.98
CA PRO A 504 -25.38 -15.37 -17.43
C PRO A 504 -25.51 -14.27 -18.50
N ALA A 505 -24.54 -13.36 -18.54
CA ALA A 505 -24.36 -12.40 -19.64
C ALA A 505 -22.92 -12.45 -20.17
N ILE A 506 -22.86 -12.27 -21.49
CA ILE A 506 -21.81 -12.46 -22.49
C ILE A 506 -20.58 -11.58 -22.27
#